data_AF-A0A2G2D774-F1
#
_entry.id   AF-A0A2G2D774-F1
#
_cell.length_a   1.000
_cell.length_b   1.000
_cell.length_c   1.000
_cell.angle_alpha   90.00
_cell.angle_beta   90.00
_cell.angle_gamma   90.00
#
_symmetry.space_group_name_H-M   'P 1'
#
loop_
_entity.id
_entity.type
_entity.pdbx_description
1 polymer ?
#
loop_
_entity_poly.entity_id
_entity_poly.type
_entity_poly.pdbx_seq_one_letter_code
_entity_poly.pdbx_strand_id
1 'polypeptide(L)'
;MKSVLFLLLVLSIASCGEPGEVINTIKKQKRIDVQLAEADLFETTKIFAFLQNEVKFIEDANKLYLNGVDAFKNKKDLDSADYYLRRSILKEPSGKAYYELGNVFMDQKQYDKALSAYDLAENLDFQPFSKILYNKSCLYSLQKEVKLSSQYLEYALQAGYNNLDHIDKDEDLAELRKSKHYKPSIEKGMRGMSNAKNLFWLQFKKLFPKYPFPHSLQSQLDEKILSGMQYISYDFEKYISEMRDEKFSREVSKGFYHYGQMYETDAYVAVVYIVKEEFLGDAAPLLYRMATFTHEGKLIDKQRIGGKEYLSDNIWATTFNKDKTIDINILEPTYEKDTEDEGYYENKIVSTEKVGQLKYKVNGKGMIVKISGEEEVAEASN
;
A
#
# COMPACT_ATOMS: atom_id res chain seq x y z
N MET A 1 -3.64 -65.09 -53.96
CA MET A 1 -3.26 -66.35 -53.28
C MET A 1 -3.83 -66.32 -51.86
N LYS A 2 -4.28 -67.48 -51.38
CA LYS A 2 -5.12 -67.71 -50.20
C LYS A 2 -4.47 -67.29 -48.87
N SER A 3 -5.30 -66.85 -47.94
CA SER A 3 -5.01 -66.55 -46.53
C SER A 3 -4.48 -67.75 -45.76
N VAL A 4 -3.54 -67.53 -44.83
CA VAL A 4 -3.31 -68.38 -43.66
C VAL A 4 -3.12 -67.48 -42.44
N LEU A 5 -4.05 -67.63 -41.50
CA LEU A 5 -4.09 -67.00 -40.19
C LEU A 5 -3.16 -67.80 -39.25
N PHE A 6 -2.11 -67.19 -38.72
CA PHE A 6 -1.27 -67.83 -37.70
C PHE A 6 -1.63 -67.30 -36.32
N LEU A 7 -2.23 -68.19 -35.52
CA LEU A 7 -2.61 -68.01 -34.13
C LEU A 7 -1.34 -68.04 -33.28
N LEU A 8 -0.93 -66.90 -32.70
CA LEU A 8 0.16 -66.89 -31.71
C LEU A 8 -0.44 -67.05 -30.30
N LEU A 9 -0.17 -68.20 -29.71
CA LEU A 9 -0.57 -68.61 -28.36
C LEU A 9 0.21 -67.77 -27.33
N VAL A 10 -0.50 -66.96 -26.53
CA VAL A 10 0.08 -66.23 -25.39
C VAL A 10 0.23 -67.21 -24.22
N LEU A 11 1.47 -67.58 -23.89
CA LEU A 11 1.78 -68.29 -22.64
C LEU A 11 1.87 -67.26 -21.51
N SER A 12 0.81 -67.15 -20.70
CA SER A 12 0.82 -66.37 -19.46
C SER A 12 1.52 -67.18 -18.37
N ILE A 13 2.80 -66.95 -18.15
CA ILE A 13 3.52 -67.52 -17.00
C ILE A 13 3.17 -66.64 -15.79
N ALA A 14 2.24 -67.11 -14.95
CA ALA A 14 1.96 -66.47 -13.66
C ALA A 14 3.12 -66.76 -12.70
N SER A 15 4.05 -65.81 -12.59
CA SER A 15 5.05 -65.80 -11.53
C SER A 15 4.45 -65.13 -10.30
N CYS A 16 4.10 -65.92 -9.29
CA CYS A 16 3.77 -65.42 -7.95
C CYS A 16 5.05 -65.00 -7.23
N GLY A 17 5.57 -63.82 -7.56
CA GLY A 17 6.46 -63.08 -6.68
C GLY A 17 5.65 -62.04 -5.93
N GLU A 18 5.66 -62.06 -4.59
CA GLU A 18 5.14 -60.95 -3.79
C GLU A 18 5.82 -59.65 -4.27
N PRO A 19 5.07 -58.59 -4.63
CA PRO A 19 5.68 -57.31 -4.92
C PRO A 19 6.25 -56.77 -3.61
N GLY A 20 7.58 -56.89 -3.44
CA GLY A 20 8.29 -56.21 -2.37
C GLY A 20 7.97 -54.72 -2.44
N GLU A 21 7.56 -54.13 -1.32
CA GLU A 21 7.31 -52.69 -1.23
C GLU A 21 8.54 -51.94 -1.71
N VAL A 22 8.41 -51.26 -2.85
CA VAL A 22 9.39 -50.27 -3.28
C VAL A 22 9.25 -49.09 -2.32
N ILE A 23 10.05 -49.10 -1.24
CA ILE A 23 10.22 -47.94 -0.39
C ILE A 23 11.01 -46.91 -1.21
N ASN A 24 10.29 -46.11 -2.00
CA ASN A 24 10.81 -44.90 -2.60
C ASN A 24 11.09 -43.89 -1.48
N THR A 25 12.22 -44.05 -0.80
CA THR A 25 12.79 -42.98 0.01
C THR A 25 13.28 -41.92 -0.96
N ILE A 26 12.37 -41.03 -1.38
CA ILE A 26 12.74 -39.76 -2.00
C ILE A 26 13.48 -39.00 -0.90
N LYS A 27 14.81 -39.14 -0.84
CA LYS A 27 15.66 -38.21 -0.10
C LYS A 27 15.44 -36.86 -0.76
N LYS A 28 14.57 -36.02 -0.20
CA LYS A 28 14.50 -34.60 -0.55
C LYS A 28 15.88 -34.02 -0.27
N GLN A 29 16.67 -33.87 -1.32
CA GLN A 29 17.98 -33.23 -1.22
C GLN A 29 17.70 -31.76 -0.90
N LYS A 30 17.84 -31.38 0.36
CA LYS A 30 17.58 -30.01 0.82
C LYS A 30 18.55 -29.09 0.09
N ARG A 31 18.00 -28.14 -0.67
CA ARG A 31 18.78 -27.11 -1.36
C ARG A 31 19.58 -26.32 -0.32
N ILE A 32 20.84 -26.03 -0.63
CA ILE A 32 21.64 -25.13 0.21
C ILE A 32 21.07 -23.72 0.03
N ASP A 33 20.74 -23.07 1.13
CA ASP A 33 20.22 -21.70 1.12
C ASP A 33 21.26 -20.76 0.51
N VAL A 34 20.82 -19.99 -0.49
CA VAL A 34 21.65 -18.94 -1.09
C VAL A 34 21.72 -17.78 -0.11
N GLN A 35 22.90 -17.16 0.04
CA GLN A 35 23.07 -15.92 0.81
C GLN A 35 23.40 -14.77 -0.15
N LEU A 36 22.92 -13.58 0.20
CA LEU A 36 23.23 -12.34 -0.53
C LEU A 36 24.23 -11.51 0.28
N ALA A 37 25.21 -10.97 -0.42
CA ALA A 37 26.13 -9.94 0.06
C ALA A 37 25.91 -8.63 -0.72
N GLU A 38 26.52 -7.54 -0.27
CA GLU A 38 26.40 -6.20 -0.90
C GLU A 38 26.72 -6.22 -2.41
N ALA A 39 27.70 -7.02 -2.83
CA ALA A 39 28.06 -7.15 -4.25
C ALA A 39 26.94 -7.81 -5.10
N ASP A 40 26.02 -8.54 -4.46
CA ASP A 40 24.94 -9.26 -5.12
C ASP A 40 23.64 -8.44 -5.26
N LEU A 41 23.63 -7.19 -4.79
CA LEU A 41 22.44 -6.34 -4.77
C LEU A 41 21.81 -6.11 -6.15
N PHE A 42 22.56 -6.31 -7.23
CA PHE A 42 22.01 -6.20 -8.59
C PHE A 42 22.20 -7.47 -9.41
N GLU A 43 22.59 -8.58 -8.76
CA GLU A 43 22.82 -9.87 -9.42
C GLU A 43 21.51 -10.66 -9.55
N THR A 44 20.72 -10.31 -10.56
CA THR A 44 19.35 -10.82 -10.80
C THR A 44 19.23 -12.34 -10.62
N THR A 45 20.11 -13.13 -11.24
CA THR A 45 20.08 -14.60 -11.13
C THR A 45 20.23 -15.07 -9.69
N LYS A 46 21.13 -14.45 -8.92
CA LYS A 46 21.39 -14.83 -7.53
C LYS A 46 20.26 -14.37 -6.61
N ILE A 47 19.65 -13.21 -6.89
CA ILE A 47 18.46 -12.72 -6.19
C ILE A 47 17.29 -13.70 -6.39
N PHE A 48 16.98 -14.09 -7.62
CA PHE A 48 15.93 -15.10 -7.87
C PHE A 48 16.25 -16.44 -7.24
N ALA A 49 17.53 -16.85 -7.23
CA ALA A 49 17.96 -18.04 -6.52
C ALA A 49 17.75 -17.92 -5.00
N PHE A 50 18.04 -16.78 -4.38
CA PHE A 50 17.77 -16.52 -2.96
C PHE A 50 16.26 -16.61 -2.66
N LEU A 51 15.42 -16.07 -3.53
CA LEU A 51 13.97 -16.08 -3.34
C LEU A 51 13.37 -17.49 -3.33
N GLN A 52 14.09 -18.52 -3.79
CA GLN A 52 13.72 -19.93 -3.69
C GLN A 52 14.16 -20.62 -2.39
N ASN A 53 14.76 -19.89 -1.43
CA ASN A 53 15.08 -20.44 -0.10
C ASN A 53 13.80 -20.78 0.68
N GLU A 54 13.85 -21.86 1.47
CA GLU A 54 12.70 -22.30 2.29
C GLU A 54 12.42 -21.34 3.46
N VAL A 55 13.50 -20.83 4.07
CA VAL A 55 13.41 -19.91 5.20
C VAL A 55 13.29 -18.48 4.67
N LYS A 56 12.33 -17.75 5.23
CA LYS A 56 11.98 -16.37 4.86
C LYS A 56 12.15 -15.43 6.02
N PHE A 57 12.71 -14.24 5.77
CA PHE A 57 12.96 -13.23 6.79
C PHE A 57 12.13 -11.97 6.56
N ILE A 58 10.86 -12.16 6.18
CA ILE A 58 9.94 -11.11 5.74
C ILE A 58 9.75 -10.03 6.81
N GLU A 59 9.56 -10.43 8.08
CA GLU A 59 9.32 -9.47 9.17
C GLU A 59 10.52 -8.55 9.41
N ASP A 60 11.72 -9.12 9.53
CA ASP A 60 12.96 -8.36 9.69
C ASP A 60 13.22 -7.45 8.48
N ALA A 61 13.02 -7.96 7.27
CA ALA A 61 13.19 -7.19 6.04
C ALA A 61 12.19 -6.03 5.95
N ASN A 62 10.94 -6.24 6.40
CA ASN A 62 9.92 -5.21 6.45
C ASN A 62 10.27 -4.11 7.45
N LYS A 63 10.77 -4.45 8.64
CA LYS A 63 11.25 -3.45 9.62
C LYS A 63 12.35 -2.57 9.04
N LEU A 64 13.32 -3.17 8.36
CA LEU A 64 14.39 -2.43 7.67
C LEU A 64 13.86 -1.58 6.51
N TYR A 65 12.93 -2.11 5.72
CA TYR A 65 12.28 -1.37 4.64
C TYR A 65 11.57 -0.13 5.16
N LEU A 66 10.79 -0.27 6.25
CA LEU A 66 10.09 0.86 6.88
C LEU A 66 11.07 1.93 7.36
N ASN A 67 12.16 1.54 8.02
CA ASN A 67 13.21 2.48 8.44
C ASN A 67 13.85 3.20 7.24
N GLY A 68 14.07 2.50 6.13
CA GLY A 68 14.63 3.10 4.91
C GLY A 68 13.66 4.08 4.23
N VAL A 69 12.38 3.73 4.15
CA VAL A 69 11.34 4.62 3.63
C VAL A 69 11.16 5.84 4.51
N ASP A 70 11.19 5.68 5.84
CA ASP A 70 11.14 6.79 6.79
C ASP A 70 12.34 7.72 6.63
N ALA A 71 13.56 7.16 6.59
CA ALA A 71 14.77 7.93 6.34
C ALA A 71 14.68 8.73 5.03
N PHE A 72 14.17 8.11 3.95
CA PHE A 72 14.07 8.75 2.65
C PHE A 72 12.98 9.83 2.59
N LYS A 73 11.74 9.45 2.87
CA LYS A 73 10.57 10.30 2.62
C LYS A 73 10.39 11.37 3.68
N ASN A 74 10.82 11.08 4.90
CA ASN A 74 10.47 11.87 6.07
C ASN A 74 11.69 12.69 6.51
N LYS A 75 12.77 12.00 6.85
CA LYS A 75 14.00 12.61 7.36
C LYS A 75 14.86 13.26 6.27
N LYS A 76 14.61 12.91 5.00
CA LYS A 76 15.44 13.30 3.84
C LYS A 76 16.91 12.93 4.01
N ASP A 77 17.17 11.86 4.76
CA ASP A 77 18.50 11.33 5.01
C ASP A 77 18.76 10.21 3.99
N LEU A 78 19.43 10.58 2.89
CA LEU A 78 19.72 9.69 1.77
C LEU A 78 20.71 8.58 2.15
N ASP A 79 21.60 8.82 3.11
CA ASP A 79 22.61 7.84 3.52
C ASP A 79 21.97 6.75 4.38
N SER A 80 21.15 7.14 5.36
CA SER A 80 20.37 6.18 6.16
C SER A 80 19.35 5.43 5.30
N ALA A 81 18.71 6.10 4.35
CA ALA A 81 17.77 5.47 3.43
C ALA A 81 18.44 4.38 2.58
N ASP A 82 19.57 4.70 1.93
CA ASP A 82 20.36 3.73 1.16
C ASP A 82 20.78 2.55 2.05
N TYR A 83 21.30 2.82 3.25
CA TYR A 83 21.72 1.79 4.20
C TYR A 83 20.58 0.82 4.55
N TYR A 84 19.45 1.34 5.03
CA TYR A 84 18.35 0.51 5.50
C TYR A 84 17.68 -0.27 4.36
N LEU A 85 17.53 0.34 3.17
CA LEU A 85 16.94 -0.33 2.01
C LEU A 85 17.84 -1.45 1.48
N ARG A 86 19.17 -1.26 1.43
CA ARG A 86 20.10 -2.34 1.11
C ARG A 86 20.03 -3.48 2.10
N ARG A 87 20.01 -3.17 3.40
CA ARG A 87 19.87 -4.18 4.46
C ARG A 87 18.56 -4.94 4.36
N SER A 88 17.45 -4.27 4.02
CA SER A 88 16.17 -4.92 3.75
C SER A 88 16.28 -5.91 2.59
N ILE A 89 16.87 -5.49 1.46
CA ILE A 89 17.06 -6.33 0.27
C ILE A 89 17.95 -7.55 0.58
N LEU A 90 19.06 -7.35 1.29
CA LEU A 90 19.94 -8.46 1.68
C LEU A 90 19.28 -9.46 2.62
N LYS A 91 18.24 -9.04 3.36
CA LYS A 91 17.50 -9.87 4.30
C LYS A 91 16.37 -10.65 3.62
N GLU A 92 15.55 -9.98 2.81
CA GLU A 92 14.57 -10.59 1.90
C GLU A 92 14.29 -9.63 0.72
N PRO A 93 14.78 -9.93 -0.50
CA PRO A 93 14.57 -9.07 -1.66
C PRO A 93 13.09 -8.86 -1.98
N SER A 94 12.70 -7.63 -2.29
CA SER A 94 11.33 -7.34 -2.73
C SER A 94 11.31 -6.22 -3.76
N GLY A 95 10.34 -6.26 -4.68
CA GLY A 95 10.17 -5.21 -5.67
C GLY A 95 9.95 -3.82 -5.04
N LYS A 96 9.28 -3.76 -3.87
CA LYS A 96 9.09 -2.51 -3.11
C LYS A 96 10.41 -1.91 -2.64
N ALA A 97 11.29 -2.72 -2.06
CA ALA A 97 12.58 -2.25 -1.57
C ALA A 97 13.48 -1.75 -2.71
N TYR A 98 13.50 -2.47 -3.85
CA TYR A 98 14.23 -2.02 -5.04
C TYR A 98 13.66 -0.73 -5.65
N TYR A 99 12.33 -0.59 -5.69
CA TYR A 99 11.70 0.64 -6.18
C TYR A 99 12.11 1.86 -5.34
N GLU A 100 12.06 1.74 -4.01
CA GLU A 100 12.45 2.84 -3.12
C GLU A 100 13.97 3.09 -3.16
N LEU A 101 14.79 2.04 -3.29
CA LEU A 101 16.23 2.22 -3.47
C LEU A 101 16.56 2.94 -4.79
N GLY A 102 15.80 2.66 -5.85
CA GLY A 102 15.88 3.41 -7.10
C GLY A 102 15.57 4.89 -6.93
N ASN A 103 14.57 5.25 -6.11
CA ASN A 103 14.25 6.64 -5.78
C ASN A 103 15.37 7.31 -4.98
N VAL A 104 15.99 6.61 -4.03
CA VAL A 104 17.17 7.12 -3.30
C VAL A 104 18.31 7.41 -4.28
N PHE A 105 18.59 6.51 -5.23
CA PHE A 105 19.62 6.76 -6.24
C PHE A 105 19.28 7.90 -7.19
N MET A 106 18.01 8.12 -7.52
CA MET A 106 17.57 9.29 -8.29
C MET A 106 17.95 10.59 -7.59
N ASP A 107 17.64 10.72 -6.30
CA ASP A 107 17.97 11.90 -5.49
C ASP A 107 19.49 12.07 -5.32
N GLN A 108 20.23 10.96 -5.22
CA GLN A 108 21.70 10.95 -5.22
C GLN A 108 22.32 11.18 -6.60
N LYS A 109 21.50 11.30 -7.67
CA LYS A 109 21.93 11.44 -9.08
C LYS A 109 22.77 10.26 -9.60
N GLN A 110 22.62 9.09 -9.00
CA GLN A 110 23.26 7.84 -9.43
C GLN A 110 22.36 7.10 -10.42
N TYR A 111 22.12 7.71 -11.58
CA TYR A 111 21.10 7.26 -12.53
C TYR A 111 21.25 5.82 -13.02
N ASP A 112 22.47 5.33 -13.25
CA ASP A 112 22.68 3.95 -13.70
C ASP A 112 22.25 2.92 -12.63
N LYS A 113 22.48 3.23 -11.35
CA LYS A 113 22.02 2.39 -10.24
C LYS A 113 20.52 2.51 -10.04
N ALA A 114 19.95 3.70 -10.20
CA ALA A 114 18.50 3.91 -10.16
C ALA A 114 17.80 3.05 -11.22
N LEU A 115 18.30 3.06 -12.46
CA LEU A 115 17.77 2.26 -13.56
C LEU A 115 17.85 0.76 -13.23
N SER A 116 19.01 0.28 -12.77
CA SER A 116 19.20 -1.12 -12.36
C SER A 116 18.23 -1.54 -11.23
N ALA A 117 18.00 -0.65 -10.26
CA ALA A 117 17.06 -0.89 -9.18
C ALA A 117 15.61 -0.93 -9.68
N TYR A 118 15.22 -0.04 -10.60
CA TYR A 118 13.90 -0.07 -11.23
C TYR A 118 13.67 -1.32 -12.09
N ASP A 119 14.70 -1.81 -12.80
CA ASP A 119 14.63 -3.07 -13.54
C ASP A 119 14.43 -4.28 -12.61
N LEU A 120 15.09 -4.31 -11.45
CA LEU A 120 14.85 -5.35 -10.45
C LEU A 120 13.49 -5.21 -9.78
N ALA A 121 13.02 -3.99 -9.52
CA ALA A 121 11.67 -3.77 -9.02
C ALA A 121 10.62 -4.33 -9.99
N GLU A 122 10.82 -4.13 -11.29
CA GLU A 122 9.98 -4.65 -12.36
C GLU A 122 10.04 -6.19 -12.42
N ASN A 123 11.25 -6.77 -12.43
CA ASN A 123 11.45 -8.22 -12.43
C ASN A 123 10.87 -8.92 -11.19
N LEU A 124 10.75 -8.21 -10.06
CA LEU A 124 10.15 -8.68 -8.82
C LEU A 124 8.69 -8.23 -8.65
N ASP A 125 8.01 -7.97 -9.77
CA ASP A 125 6.57 -7.70 -9.85
C ASP A 125 6.10 -6.50 -8.98
N PHE A 126 6.92 -5.45 -8.84
CA PHE A 126 6.48 -4.24 -8.15
C PHE A 126 5.24 -3.64 -8.83
N GLN A 127 4.24 -3.29 -8.02
CA GLN A 127 3.01 -2.67 -8.47
C GLN A 127 2.74 -1.33 -7.77
N PRO A 128 2.15 -0.35 -8.49
CA PRO A 128 1.78 -0.42 -9.90
C PRO A 128 2.99 -0.27 -10.84
N PHE A 129 3.06 -1.11 -11.87
CA PHE A 129 4.12 -1.08 -12.90
C PHE A 129 4.31 0.32 -13.54
N SER A 130 3.21 1.07 -13.67
CA SER A 130 3.21 2.41 -14.25
C SER A 130 4.10 3.42 -13.52
N LYS A 131 4.35 3.24 -12.21
CA LYS A 131 5.29 4.07 -11.44
C LYS A 131 6.74 3.83 -11.81
N ILE A 132 7.12 2.58 -12.10
CA ILE A 132 8.47 2.24 -12.57
C ILE A 132 8.72 2.96 -13.91
N LEU A 133 7.77 2.85 -14.83
CA LEU A 133 7.83 3.52 -16.13
C LEU A 133 7.91 5.04 -15.98
N TYR A 134 7.12 5.62 -15.08
CA TYR A 134 7.16 7.05 -14.78
C TYR A 134 8.54 7.48 -14.28
N ASN A 135 9.10 6.79 -13.28
CA ASN A 135 10.41 7.15 -12.75
C ASN A 135 11.54 6.94 -13.77
N LYS A 136 11.45 5.91 -14.62
CA LYS A 136 12.35 5.77 -15.79
C LYS A 136 12.23 6.98 -16.72
N SER A 137 11.03 7.51 -16.95
CA SER A 137 10.85 8.75 -17.72
C SER A 137 11.53 9.96 -17.07
N CYS A 138 11.35 10.15 -15.76
CA CYS A 138 12.02 11.19 -14.98
C CYS A 138 13.54 11.08 -15.07
N LEU A 139 14.08 9.87 -14.88
CA LEU A 139 15.51 9.55 -14.99
C LEU A 139 16.08 9.98 -16.34
N TYR A 140 15.46 9.55 -17.44
CA TYR A 140 15.93 9.93 -18.78
C TYR A 140 15.75 11.42 -19.08
N SER A 141 14.75 12.09 -18.48
CA SER A 141 14.62 13.55 -18.61
C SER A 141 15.77 14.27 -17.91
N LEU A 142 16.12 13.86 -16.68
CA LEU A 142 17.26 14.40 -15.93
C LEU A 142 18.60 14.19 -16.67
N GLN A 143 18.76 13.06 -17.37
CA GLN A 143 19.90 12.79 -18.24
C GLN A 143 19.86 13.53 -19.59
N LYS A 144 18.80 14.30 -19.87
CA LYS A 144 18.55 14.99 -21.16
C LYS A 144 18.34 14.06 -22.36
N GLU A 145 18.08 12.78 -22.10
CA GLU A 145 17.71 11.77 -23.09
C GLU A 145 16.21 11.86 -23.39
N VAL A 146 15.77 13.01 -23.89
CA VAL A 146 14.36 13.39 -24.02
C VAL A 146 13.52 12.44 -24.89
N LYS A 147 14.15 11.72 -25.83
CA LYS A 147 13.46 10.70 -26.65
C LYS A 147 13.05 9.50 -25.81
N LEU A 148 13.98 8.92 -25.05
CA LEU A 148 13.69 7.81 -24.15
C LEU A 148 12.72 8.24 -23.06
N SER A 149 12.94 9.42 -22.47
CA SER A 149 12.02 9.99 -21.49
C SER A 149 10.59 10.08 -22.02
N SER A 150 10.39 10.56 -23.25
CA SER A 150 9.06 10.65 -23.88
C SER A 150 8.42 9.28 -24.11
N GLN A 151 9.20 8.26 -24.46
CA GLN A 151 8.69 6.89 -24.66
C GLN A 151 8.23 6.29 -23.33
N TYR A 152 9.05 6.42 -22.28
CA TYR A 152 8.68 5.92 -20.95
C TYR A 152 7.49 6.68 -20.36
N LEU A 153 7.33 7.98 -20.62
CA LEU A 153 6.14 8.73 -20.20
C LEU A 153 4.88 8.22 -20.91
N GLU A 154 4.98 7.99 -22.23
CA GLU A 154 3.90 7.39 -23.02
C GLU A 154 3.50 6.02 -22.45
N TYR A 155 4.46 5.15 -22.15
CA TYR A 155 4.20 3.84 -21.54
C TYR A 155 3.62 3.95 -20.14
N ALA A 156 4.11 4.88 -19.31
CA ALA A 156 3.61 5.09 -17.96
C ALA A 156 2.11 5.45 -17.99
N LEU A 157 1.73 6.37 -18.87
CA LEU A 157 0.33 6.77 -19.08
C LEU A 157 -0.53 5.58 -19.54
N GLN A 158 -0.07 4.82 -20.53
CA GLN A 158 -0.77 3.61 -21.02
C GLN A 158 -0.90 2.53 -19.95
N ALA A 159 0.09 2.40 -19.08
CA ALA A 159 0.09 1.50 -17.92
C ALA A 159 -0.74 2.05 -16.74
N GLY A 160 -1.26 3.27 -16.84
CA GLY A 160 -2.20 3.85 -15.89
C GLY A 160 -1.60 4.87 -14.92
N TYR A 161 -0.44 5.45 -15.17
CA TYR A 161 0.07 6.60 -14.42
C TYR A 161 -0.67 7.88 -14.87
N ASN A 162 -1.83 8.16 -14.27
CA ASN A 162 -2.76 9.18 -14.76
C ASN A 162 -2.82 10.46 -13.93
N ASN A 163 -1.84 10.67 -13.06
CA ASN A 163 -1.74 11.89 -12.27
C ASN A 163 -1.16 13.05 -13.12
N LEU A 164 -1.92 13.49 -14.13
CA LEU A 164 -1.48 14.55 -15.07
C LEU A 164 -1.06 15.83 -14.35
N ASP A 165 -1.75 16.19 -13.26
CA ASP A 165 -1.43 17.37 -12.46
C ASP A 165 -0.01 17.29 -11.86
N HIS A 166 0.47 16.08 -11.56
CA HIS A 166 1.84 15.84 -11.09
C HIS A 166 2.83 15.87 -12.26
N ILE A 167 2.54 15.17 -13.37
CA ILE A 167 3.39 15.17 -14.58
C ILE A 167 3.66 16.59 -15.10
N ASP A 168 2.67 17.47 -15.04
CA ASP A 168 2.77 18.86 -15.50
C ASP A 168 3.72 19.72 -14.63
N LYS A 169 3.96 19.31 -13.38
CA LYS A 169 4.69 20.09 -12.36
C LYS A 169 6.01 19.48 -11.92
N ASP A 170 6.19 18.17 -12.09
CA ASP A 170 7.35 17.43 -11.59
C ASP A 170 8.67 17.94 -12.20
N GLU A 171 9.54 18.52 -11.39
CA GLU A 171 10.78 19.15 -11.86
C GLU A 171 11.70 18.20 -12.64
N ASP A 172 11.65 16.90 -12.36
CA ASP A 172 12.49 15.92 -13.05
C ASP A 172 12.15 15.80 -14.54
N LEU A 173 10.90 16.09 -14.90
CA LEU A 173 10.43 16.12 -16.29
C LEU A 173 10.65 17.47 -16.98
N ALA A 174 11.35 18.43 -16.37
CA ALA A 174 11.52 19.77 -16.94
C ALA A 174 12.18 19.77 -18.33
N GLU A 175 13.19 18.94 -18.54
CA GLU A 175 13.87 18.84 -19.84
C GLU A 175 12.99 18.18 -20.89
N LEU A 176 12.24 17.12 -20.54
CA LEU A 176 11.23 16.54 -21.42
C LEU A 176 10.17 17.59 -21.79
N ARG A 177 9.60 18.31 -20.81
CA ARG A 177 8.52 19.30 -21.02
C ARG A 177 8.90 20.44 -21.97
N LYS A 178 10.17 20.87 -21.96
CA LYS A 178 10.69 21.87 -22.90
C LYS A 178 10.87 21.32 -24.33
N SER A 179 10.97 20.00 -24.47
CA SER A 179 11.20 19.35 -25.75
C SER A 179 9.93 19.26 -26.61
N LYS A 180 10.12 19.13 -27.92
CA LYS A 180 9.02 18.85 -28.87
C LYS A 180 8.37 17.47 -28.67
N HIS A 181 8.93 16.60 -27.82
CA HIS A 181 8.47 15.23 -27.62
C HIS A 181 7.39 15.08 -26.52
N TYR A 182 7.28 16.06 -25.62
CA TYR A 182 6.36 15.98 -24.48
C TYR A 182 4.89 15.91 -24.86
N LYS A 183 4.39 16.89 -25.64
CA LYS A 183 2.97 16.90 -26.07
C LYS A 183 2.59 15.61 -26.80
N PRO A 184 3.37 15.11 -27.78
CA PRO A 184 3.12 13.81 -28.40
C PRO A 184 3.07 12.64 -27.42
N SER A 185 3.94 12.59 -26.41
CA SER A 185 3.91 11.50 -25.42
C SER A 185 2.63 11.51 -24.57
N ILE A 186 2.14 12.69 -24.18
CA ILE A 186 0.86 12.82 -23.49
C ILE A 186 -0.30 12.39 -24.41
N GLU A 187 -0.35 12.90 -25.63
CA GLU A 187 -1.44 12.59 -26.59
C GLU A 187 -1.52 11.11 -26.94
N LYS A 188 -0.38 10.45 -27.14
CA LYS A 188 -0.32 9.01 -27.42
C LYS A 188 -0.55 8.18 -26.17
N GLY A 189 0.02 8.58 -25.04
CA GLY A 189 -0.13 7.91 -23.76
C GLY A 189 -1.59 7.86 -23.31
N MET A 190 -2.34 8.92 -23.62
CA MET A 190 -3.75 9.06 -23.27
C MET A 190 -4.73 8.66 -24.39
N ARG A 191 -4.23 8.13 -25.51
CA ARG A 191 -5.09 7.79 -26.64
C ARG A 191 -6.11 6.71 -26.23
N GLY A 192 -7.38 6.96 -26.52
CA GLY A 192 -8.48 6.07 -26.14
C GLY A 192 -9.04 6.32 -24.74
N MET A 193 -8.48 7.26 -23.98
CA MET A 193 -8.94 7.62 -22.64
C MET A 193 -9.93 8.78 -22.74
N SER A 194 -11.23 8.49 -22.62
CA SER A 194 -12.30 9.49 -22.80
C SER A 194 -12.31 10.58 -21.72
N ASN A 195 -11.80 10.29 -20.51
CA ASN A 195 -11.62 11.28 -19.44
C ASN A 195 -10.43 10.91 -18.53
N ALA A 196 -9.24 11.38 -18.92
CA ALA A 196 -7.98 11.20 -18.20
C ALA A 196 -8.04 11.55 -16.70
N LYS A 197 -8.62 12.71 -16.37
CA LYS A 197 -8.70 13.19 -14.98
C LYS A 197 -9.61 12.32 -14.13
N ASN A 198 -10.69 11.81 -14.71
CA ASN A 198 -11.58 10.86 -14.04
C ASN A 198 -10.90 9.50 -13.78
N LEU A 199 -9.99 9.05 -14.66
CA LEU A 199 -9.35 7.75 -14.44
C LEU A 199 -8.50 7.71 -13.16
N PHE A 200 -7.79 8.79 -12.82
CA PHE A 200 -7.03 8.84 -11.57
C PHE A 200 -7.94 8.74 -10.34
N TRP A 201 -9.12 9.36 -10.40
CA TRP A 201 -10.15 9.20 -9.38
C TRP A 201 -10.68 7.76 -9.32
N LEU A 202 -11.00 7.15 -10.47
CA LEU A 202 -11.47 5.75 -10.52
C LEU A 202 -10.43 4.77 -9.97
N GLN A 203 -9.15 5.01 -10.22
CA GLN A 203 -8.05 4.23 -9.66
C GLN A 203 -7.93 4.35 -8.15
N PHE A 204 -8.17 5.54 -7.60
CA PHE A 204 -8.24 5.73 -6.15
C PHE A 204 -9.48 5.01 -5.57
N LYS A 205 -10.66 5.28 -6.13
CA LYS A 205 -11.94 4.72 -5.67
C LYS A 205 -11.94 3.20 -5.62
N LYS A 206 -11.41 2.52 -6.64
CA LYS A 206 -11.41 1.04 -6.72
C LYS A 206 -10.60 0.34 -5.63
N LEU A 207 -9.71 1.06 -4.93
CA LEU A 207 -8.89 0.50 -3.85
C LEU A 207 -9.65 0.38 -2.53
N PHE A 208 -10.86 0.93 -2.45
CA PHE A 208 -11.71 0.85 -1.27
C PHE A 208 -12.71 -0.31 -1.42
N PRO A 209 -12.61 -1.38 -0.60
CA PRO A 209 -13.56 -2.49 -0.64
C PRO A 209 -14.95 -2.04 -0.19
N LYS A 210 -15.98 -2.76 -0.65
CA LYS A 210 -17.38 -2.53 -0.23
C LYS A 210 -17.75 -3.54 0.85
N TYR A 211 -18.49 -3.09 1.87
CA TYR A 211 -18.93 -3.92 2.98
C TYR A 211 -20.47 -4.05 3.01
N PRO A 212 -21.01 -5.18 3.49
CA PRO A 212 -22.45 -5.33 3.73
C PRO A 212 -22.91 -4.46 4.89
N PHE A 213 -24.19 -4.08 4.92
CA PHE A 213 -24.77 -3.30 6.01
C PHE A 213 -25.65 -4.15 6.95
N PRO A 214 -25.66 -3.84 8.26
CA PRO A 214 -24.84 -2.83 8.94
C PRO A 214 -23.36 -3.23 9.01
N HIS A 215 -22.47 -2.23 9.00
CA HIS A 215 -21.01 -2.45 9.09
C HIS A 215 -20.44 -1.67 10.26
N SER A 216 -19.75 -2.35 11.17
CA SER A 216 -19.12 -1.71 12.33
C SER A 216 -17.62 -1.60 12.15
N LEU A 217 -17.07 -0.45 12.52
CA LEU A 217 -15.62 -0.25 12.59
C LEU A 217 -15.06 -1.03 13.77
N GLN A 218 -13.89 -1.62 13.56
CA GLN A 218 -13.11 -2.20 14.65
C GLN A 218 -12.28 -1.08 15.28
N SER A 219 -12.41 -0.89 16.59
CA SER A 219 -11.66 0.14 17.34
C SER A 219 -10.18 -0.20 17.48
N GLN A 220 -9.83 -1.48 17.38
CA GLN A 220 -8.49 -2.01 17.29
C GLN A 220 -8.45 -3.06 16.18
N LEU A 221 -7.36 -3.09 15.43
CA LEU A 221 -7.09 -4.12 14.43
C LEU A 221 -5.93 -4.97 14.94
N ASP A 222 -6.02 -6.28 14.71
CA ASP A 222 -4.89 -7.17 14.89
C ASP A 222 -3.73 -6.75 13.96
N GLU A 223 -2.49 -6.86 14.43
CA GLU A 223 -1.29 -6.44 13.71
C GLU A 223 -1.19 -7.12 12.33
N LYS A 224 -1.60 -8.38 12.22
CA LYS A 224 -1.62 -9.12 10.96
C LYS A 224 -2.64 -8.56 9.98
N ILE A 225 -3.79 -8.08 10.49
CA ILE A 225 -4.80 -7.42 9.66
C ILE A 225 -4.25 -6.08 9.17
N LEU A 226 -3.68 -5.28 10.08
CA LEU A 226 -3.17 -3.95 9.76
C LEU A 226 -1.97 -4.01 8.80
N SER A 227 -1.01 -4.91 9.02
CA SER A 227 0.13 -5.14 8.12
C SER A 227 -0.31 -5.68 6.75
N GLY A 228 -1.47 -6.34 6.69
CA GLY A 228 -2.12 -6.75 5.44
C GLY A 228 -2.93 -5.63 4.75
N MET A 229 -3.20 -4.51 5.43
CA MET A 229 -3.95 -3.40 4.83
C MET A 229 -3.13 -2.67 3.78
N GLN A 230 -3.81 -2.22 2.73
CA GLN A 230 -3.17 -1.50 1.65
C GLN A 230 -2.99 -0.02 2.02
N TYR A 231 -1.72 0.42 2.10
CA TYR A 231 -1.36 1.82 2.25
C TYR A 231 -1.91 2.69 1.12
N ILE A 232 -2.37 3.90 1.45
CA ILE A 232 -2.74 4.92 0.47
C ILE A 232 -1.48 5.66 0.04
N SER A 233 -1.05 5.46 -1.21
CA SER A 233 0.11 6.16 -1.76
C SER A 233 -0.02 7.68 -1.66
N TYR A 234 1.09 8.36 -1.34
CA TYR A 234 1.16 9.84 -1.31
C TYR A 234 0.80 10.50 -2.65
N ASP A 235 0.88 9.79 -3.77
CA ASP A 235 0.37 10.22 -5.07
C ASP A 235 -1.12 10.65 -5.01
N PHE A 236 -1.89 10.08 -4.07
CA PHE A 236 -3.28 10.42 -3.81
C PHE A 236 -3.47 11.58 -2.80
N GLU A 237 -2.43 12.37 -2.49
CA GLU A 237 -2.49 13.56 -1.61
C GLU A 237 -3.52 14.61 -2.05
N LYS A 238 -4.01 14.53 -3.30
CA LYS A 238 -5.13 15.36 -3.76
C LYS A 238 -6.48 14.96 -3.18
N TYR A 239 -6.63 13.69 -2.80
CA TYR A 239 -7.84 13.13 -2.20
C TYR A 239 -7.71 13.01 -0.67
N ILE A 240 -6.48 12.84 -0.17
CA ILE A 240 -6.17 12.81 1.27
C ILE A 240 -5.38 14.06 1.65
N SER A 241 -6.07 15.11 2.08
CA SER A 241 -5.42 16.40 2.32
C SER A 241 -4.41 16.37 3.47
N GLU A 242 -4.62 15.50 4.46
CA GLU A 242 -3.70 15.29 5.60
C GLU A 242 -2.27 14.94 5.15
N MET A 243 -2.13 14.26 4.01
CA MET A 243 -0.80 13.93 3.47
C MET A 243 0.03 15.15 3.09
N ARG A 244 -0.63 16.28 2.74
CA ARG A 244 0.09 17.47 2.29
C ARG A 244 0.86 18.11 3.43
N ASP A 245 0.26 18.15 4.63
CA ASP A 245 0.89 18.72 5.81
C ASP A 245 2.06 17.83 6.28
N GLU A 246 1.87 16.50 6.19
CA GLU A 246 2.91 15.51 6.54
C GLU A 246 4.11 15.54 5.57
N LYS A 247 3.88 15.65 4.26
CA LYS A 247 4.94 15.61 3.23
C LYS A 247 6.01 16.70 3.39
N PHE A 248 5.68 17.80 4.05
CA PHE A 248 6.60 18.92 4.34
C PHE A 248 7.06 18.97 5.80
N SER A 249 6.53 18.09 6.66
CA SER A 249 7.09 17.85 7.99
C SER A 249 8.39 17.05 7.85
N ARG A 250 9.41 17.38 8.66
CA ARG A 250 10.65 16.60 8.77
C ARG A 250 10.43 15.22 9.41
N GLU A 251 9.24 15.02 9.97
CA GLU A 251 8.79 13.83 10.66
C GLU A 251 7.42 13.51 10.08
N VAL A 252 7.34 12.65 9.06
CA VAL A 252 6.05 12.06 8.69
C VAL A 252 5.74 11.07 9.78
N SER A 253 4.85 11.47 10.66
CA SER A 253 4.46 10.65 11.78
C SER A 253 3.32 9.70 11.39
N LYS A 254 2.64 9.94 10.27
CA LYS A 254 1.39 9.25 9.93
C LYS A 254 1.44 8.31 8.73
N GLY A 255 0.83 7.14 8.90
CA GLY A 255 0.42 6.24 7.84
C GLY A 255 -1.05 6.38 7.48
N PHE A 256 -1.37 6.10 6.21
CA PHE A 256 -2.73 6.19 5.65
C PHE A 256 -3.11 4.87 5.01
N TYR A 257 -4.30 4.33 5.33
CA TYR A 257 -4.72 3.01 4.85
C TYR A 257 -6.13 3.03 4.27
N HIS A 258 -6.33 2.34 3.15
CA HIS A 258 -7.66 2.14 2.59
C HIS A 258 -8.49 1.30 3.56
N TYR A 259 -9.68 1.78 3.94
CA TYR A 259 -10.61 0.99 4.74
C TYR A 259 -11.79 0.51 3.91
N GLY A 260 -12.68 1.39 3.43
CA GLY A 260 -13.81 0.94 2.61
C GLY A 260 -14.66 2.04 1.98
N GLN A 261 -15.36 1.68 0.91
CA GLN A 261 -16.33 2.52 0.22
C GLN A 261 -17.72 2.28 0.81
N MET A 262 -18.12 3.11 1.78
CA MET A 262 -19.37 2.91 2.53
C MET A 262 -20.58 3.23 1.67
N TYR A 263 -20.61 4.38 1.00
CA TYR A 263 -21.80 4.81 0.25
C TYR A 263 -21.44 5.22 -1.18
N GLU A 264 -22.36 4.96 -2.10
CA GLU A 264 -22.31 5.45 -3.47
C GLU A 264 -23.74 5.73 -3.92
N THR A 265 -23.97 6.93 -4.43
CA THR A 265 -25.25 7.41 -4.98
C THR A 265 -24.96 8.13 -6.29
N ASP A 266 -25.99 8.56 -7.02
CA ASP A 266 -25.79 9.36 -8.23
C ASP A 266 -25.11 10.71 -7.94
N ALA A 267 -25.17 11.20 -6.70
CA ALA A 267 -24.60 12.49 -6.31
C ALA A 267 -23.17 12.40 -5.76
N TYR A 268 -22.78 11.29 -5.12
CA TYR A 268 -21.50 11.19 -4.42
C TYR A 268 -21.02 9.77 -4.16
N VAL A 269 -19.74 9.64 -3.83
CA VAL A 269 -19.08 8.45 -3.27
C VAL A 269 -18.54 8.81 -1.88
N ALA A 270 -18.79 7.98 -0.88
CA ALA A 270 -18.25 8.11 0.47
C ALA A 270 -17.26 6.97 0.76
N VAL A 271 -16.03 7.34 1.07
CA VAL A 271 -14.95 6.40 1.45
C VAL A 271 -14.50 6.68 2.87
N VAL A 272 -14.04 5.63 3.55
CA VAL A 272 -13.40 5.68 4.85
C VAL A 272 -11.95 5.22 4.69
N TYR A 273 -11.03 5.94 5.33
CA TYR A 273 -9.63 5.58 5.43
C TYR A 273 -9.16 5.71 6.88
N ILE A 274 -8.07 5.02 7.20
CA ILE A 274 -7.43 5.05 8.52
C ILE A 274 -6.22 5.97 8.44
N VAL A 275 -6.00 6.72 9.51
CA VAL A 275 -4.78 7.48 9.81
C VAL A 275 -4.17 6.88 11.08
N LYS A 276 -2.87 6.59 11.08
CA LYS A 276 -2.15 5.97 12.20
C LYS A 276 -0.82 6.67 12.45
N GLU A 277 -0.47 6.94 13.70
CA GLU A 277 0.86 7.46 14.07
C GLU A 277 1.90 6.32 14.07
N GLU A 278 2.78 6.26 13.07
CA GLU A 278 3.77 5.19 12.94
C GLU A 278 4.85 5.21 14.03
N PHE A 279 5.20 6.38 14.59
CA PHE A 279 6.18 6.45 15.68
C PHE A 279 5.74 5.71 16.95
N LEU A 280 4.44 5.57 17.17
CA LEU A 280 3.89 4.86 18.33
C LEU A 280 3.83 3.34 18.11
N GLY A 281 4.28 2.83 16.95
CA GLY A 281 4.31 1.41 16.65
C GLY A 281 2.94 0.75 16.79
N ASP A 282 2.89 -0.34 17.55
CA ASP A 282 1.68 -1.14 17.78
C ASP A 282 0.69 -0.45 18.73
N ALA A 283 1.16 0.46 19.57
CA ALA A 283 0.32 1.22 20.48
C ALA A 283 -0.41 2.38 19.77
N ALA A 284 -0.11 2.63 18.50
CA ALA A 284 -0.66 3.75 17.76
C ALA A 284 -2.19 3.66 17.63
N PRO A 285 -2.93 4.72 18.00
CA PRO A 285 -4.36 4.73 17.80
C PRO A 285 -4.72 4.75 16.30
N LEU A 286 -5.83 4.10 15.97
CA LEU A 286 -6.40 4.13 14.62
C LEU A 286 -7.46 5.23 14.57
N LEU A 287 -7.23 6.24 13.74
CA LEU A 287 -8.20 7.30 13.47
C LEU A 287 -8.91 7.02 12.15
N TYR A 288 -10.23 6.86 12.18
CA TYR A 288 -11.04 6.65 10.98
C TYR A 288 -11.63 7.96 10.50
N ARG A 289 -11.33 8.33 9.25
CA ARG A 289 -11.90 9.51 8.59
C ARG A 289 -12.79 9.07 7.44
N MET A 290 -13.97 9.67 7.34
CA MET A 290 -14.83 9.54 6.19
C MET A 290 -14.74 10.80 5.34
N ALA A 291 -14.58 10.63 4.03
CA ALA A 291 -14.63 11.70 3.06
C ALA A 291 -15.63 11.38 1.96
N THR A 292 -16.38 12.38 1.52
CA THR A 292 -17.33 12.28 0.42
C THR A 292 -16.83 13.07 -0.78
N PHE A 293 -17.04 12.52 -1.98
CA PHE A 293 -16.54 13.08 -3.23
C PHE A 293 -17.62 13.06 -4.30
N THR A 294 -17.54 13.97 -5.27
CA THR A 294 -18.29 13.84 -6.53
C THR A 294 -17.75 12.66 -7.35
N HIS A 295 -18.45 12.27 -8.42
CA HIS A 295 -18.00 11.19 -9.31
C HIS A 295 -16.75 11.52 -10.13
N GLU A 296 -16.31 12.77 -10.10
CA GLU A 296 -15.06 13.27 -10.69
C GLU A 296 -13.93 13.40 -9.66
N GLY A 297 -14.17 13.00 -8.40
CA GLY A 297 -13.17 13.03 -7.32
C GLY A 297 -12.96 14.39 -6.66
N LYS A 298 -13.93 15.31 -6.80
CA LYS A 298 -13.90 16.57 -6.04
C LYS A 298 -14.42 16.33 -4.62
N LEU A 299 -13.65 16.71 -3.61
CA LEU A 299 -14.08 16.62 -2.20
C LEU A 299 -15.35 17.45 -1.98
N ILE A 300 -16.33 16.84 -1.31
CA ILE A 300 -17.59 17.47 -0.88
C ILE A 300 -17.49 17.78 0.62
N ASP A 301 -17.20 16.78 1.44
CA ASP A 301 -17.13 16.90 2.90
C ASP A 301 -16.20 15.85 3.51
N LYS A 302 -15.73 16.07 4.75
CA LYS A 302 -14.84 15.16 5.47
C LYS A 302 -15.00 15.29 6.98
N GLN A 303 -15.07 14.16 7.68
CA GLN A 303 -15.30 14.12 9.12
C GLN A 303 -14.59 12.92 9.77
N ARG A 304 -14.07 13.08 11.00
CA ARG A 304 -13.72 11.93 11.87
C ARG A 304 -14.98 11.12 12.10
N ILE A 305 -14.91 9.82 11.92
CA ILE A 305 -16.07 8.95 12.07
C ILE A 305 -15.82 7.75 12.96
N GLY A 306 -14.61 7.53 13.47
CA GLY A 306 -14.33 6.38 14.32
C GLY A 306 -12.93 6.36 14.90
N GLY A 307 -12.73 5.44 15.84
CA GLY A 307 -11.47 5.26 16.54
C GLY A 307 -11.10 6.49 17.37
N LYS A 308 -9.81 6.78 17.50
CA LYS A 308 -9.29 7.88 18.32
C LYS A 308 -8.03 8.51 17.71
N GLU A 309 -7.77 9.78 18.01
CA GLU A 309 -6.62 10.50 17.46
C GLU A 309 -5.42 10.41 18.42
N TYR A 310 -5.66 10.61 19.71
CA TYR A 310 -4.67 10.42 20.76
C TYR A 310 -4.97 9.23 21.64
N LEU A 311 -3.95 8.73 22.35
CA LEU A 311 -4.14 7.63 23.30
C LEU A 311 -5.09 8.00 24.45
N SER A 312 -5.09 9.27 24.88
CA SER A 312 -5.97 9.81 25.92
C SER A 312 -7.43 9.97 25.50
N ASP A 313 -7.72 9.95 24.20
CA ASP A 313 -9.07 10.23 23.70
C ASP A 313 -10.05 9.08 23.93
N ASN A 314 -11.32 9.45 24.04
CA ASN A 314 -12.44 8.52 23.92
C ASN A 314 -12.47 7.83 22.54
N ILE A 315 -12.88 6.56 22.54
CA ILE A 315 -13.01 5.72 21.36
C ILE A 315 -14.37 5.97 20.72
N TRP A 316 -14.39 6.34 19.45
CA TRP A 316 -15.61 6.40 18.65
C TRP A 316 -15.86 5.03 18.01
N ALA A 317 -16.77 4.25 18.61
CA ALA A 317 -17.20 2.96 18.10
C ALA A 317 -18.41 3.14 17.17
N THR A 318 -18.23 2.81 15.89
CA THR A 318 -19.11 3.31 14.83
C THR A 318 -19.75 2.20 14.03
N THR A 319 -21.04 2.36 13.73
CA THR A 319 -21.83 1.48 12.88
C THR A 319 -22.45 2.28 11.74
N PHE A 320 -22.17 1.86 10.51
CA PHE A 320 -22.78 2.39 9.30
C PHE A 320 -24.05 1.62 8.96
N ASN A 321 -25.11 2.33 8.60
CA ASN A 321 -26.39 1.75 8.23
C ASN A 321 -26.73 1.95 6.75
N LYS A 322 -27.62 1.11 6.22
CA LYS A 322 -28.08 1.13 4.82
C LYS A 322 -28.77 2.44 4.42
N ASP A 323 -29.44 3.10 5.37
CA ASP A 323 -30.14 4.38 5.17
C ASP A 323 -29.21 5.61 5.23
N LYS A 324 -27.89 5.38 5.23
CA LYS A 324 -26.82 6.37 5.32
C LYS A 324 -26.72 7.08 6.67
N THR A 325 -27.41 6.58 7.70
CA THR A 325 -27.13 6.98 9.07
C THR A 325 -25.88 6.28 9.59
N ILE A 326 -25.17 6.98 10.48
CA ILE A 326 -23.94 6.53 11.09
C ILE A 326 -24.11 6.72 12.59
N ASP A 327 -24.15 5.62 13.32
CA ASP A 327 -24.30 5.60 14.77
C ASP A 327 -22.93 5.46 15.41
N ILE A 328 -22.59 6.36 16.34
CA ILE A 328 -21.29 6.41 17.00
C ILE A 328 -21.51 6.36 18.50
N ASN A 329 -21.08 5.30 19.16
CA ASN A 329 -20.98 5.26 20.61
C ASN A 329 -19.62 5.82 21.02
N ILE A 330 -19.63 6.77 21.97
CA ILE A 330 -18.42 7.31 22.57
C ILE A 330 -18.11 6.44 23.77
N LEU A 331 -16.94 5.79 23.73
CA LEU A 331 -16.50 4.87 24.75
C LEU A 331 -15.27 5.41 25.47
N GLU A 332 -15.36 5.57 26.77
CA GLU A 332 -14.23 5.92 27.64
C GLU A 332 -13.45 4.65 28.00
N PRO A 333 -12.15 4.57 27.65
CA PRO A 333 -11.34 3.40 27.96
C PRO A 333 -10.78 3.46 29.39
N THR A 334 -10.88 2.35 30.11
CA THR A 334 -10.15 2.13 31.37
C THR A 334 -8.86 1.38 31.09
N TYR A 335 -7.75 1.90 31.58
CA TYR A 335 -6.43 1.31 31.41
C TYR A 335 -6.04 0.43 32.61
N GLU A 336 -5.17 -0.56 32.36
CA GLU A 336 -4.70 -1.52 33.37
C GLU A 336 -3.90 -0.82 34.48
N LYS A 337 -3.06 0.14 34.09
CA LYS A 337 -2.28 0.98 34.99
C LYS A 337 -2.84 2.39 35.05
N ASP A 338 -2.57 3.09 36.15
CA ASP A 338 -2.88 4.50 36.31
C ASP A 338 -2.19 5.33 35.22
N THR A 339 -2.97 6.16 34.50
CA THR A 339 -2.49 6.91 33.35
C THR A 339 -1.77 8.20 33.72
N GLU A 340 -1.94 8.73 34.95
CA GLU A 340 -1.18 9.87 35.44
C GLU A 340 0.24 9.45 35.82
N ASP A 341 0.39 8.25 36.40
CA ASP A 341 1.69 7.72 36.83
C ASP A 341 2.47 7.07 35.67
N GLU A 342 1.82 6.20 34.89
CA GLU A 342 2.49 5.31 33.92
C GLU A 342 2.25 5.74 32.46
N GLY A 343 1.37 6.72 32.23
CA GLY A 343 0.97 7.16 30.90
C GLY A 343 0.15 6.10 30.16
N TYR A 344 -0.03 6.34 28.85
CA TYR A 344 -0.86 5.49 27.99
C TYR A 344 -0.06 4.53 27.11
N TYR A 345 1.23 4.79 26.90
CA TYR A 345 2.05 4.00 25.99
C TYR A 345 2.32 2.62 26.60
N GLU A 346 2.08 1.55 25.84
CA GLU A 346 2.10 0.15 26.30
C GLU A 346 1.16 -0.16 27.48
N ASN A 347 0.22 0.74 27.80
CA ASN A 347 -0.79 0.53 28.82
C ASN A 347 -2.05 -0.08 28.19
N LYS A 348 -2.44 -1.27 28.64
CA LYS A 348 -3.51 -2.04 28.02
C LYS A 348 -4.88 -1.54 28.48
N ILE A 349 -5.81 -1.40 27.53
CA ILE A 349 -7.22 -1.14 27.85
C ILE A 349 -7.85 -2.43 28.40
N VAL A 350 -8.42 -2.36 29.61
CA VAL A 350 -9.06 -3.51 30.29
C VAL A 350 -10.59 -3.49 30.17
N SER A 351 -11.18 -2.31 30.04
CA SER A 351 -12.62 -2.13 29.86
C SER A 351 -12.94 -0.83 29.13
N THR A 352 -14.17 -0.70 28.67
CA THR A 352 -14.68 0.55 28.09
C THR A 352 -16.08 0.82 28.61
N GLU A 353 -16.38 2.07 28.95
CA GLU A 353 -17.72 2.52 29.36
C GLU A 353 -18.34 3.45 28.30
N LYS A 354 -19.64 3.31 28.04
CA LYS A 354 -20.33 4.21 27.10
C LYS A 354 -20.71 5.51 27.82
N VAL A 355 -20.03 6.59 27.48
CA VAL A 355 -20.24 7.94 28.03
C VAL A 355 -21.03 8.85 27.10
N GLY A 356 -21.28 8.43 25.86
CA GLY A 356 -22.05 9.27 24.93
C GLY A 356 -22.44 8.57 23.63
N GLN A 357 -23.18 9.31 22.81
CA GLN A 357 -23.56 8.86 21.49
C GLN A 357 -23.71 10.03 20.53
N LEU A 358 -23.21 9.87 19.31
CA LEU A 358 -23.44 10.76 18.18
C LEU A 358 -24.16 10.01 17.08
N LYS A 359 -24.99 10.72 16.33
CA LYS A 359 -25.60 10.21 15.10
C LYS A 359 -25.34 11.18 13.96
N TYR A 360 -24.74 10.68 12.89
CA TYR A 360 -24.55 11.42 11.65
C TYR A 360 -25.41 10.84 10.53
N LYS A 361 -25.59 11.60 9.46
CA LYS A 361 -26.12 11.10 8.19
C LYS A 361 -25.46 11.80 7.03
N VAL A 362 -25.14 11.01 6.01
CA VAL A 362 -24.73 11.56 4.72
C VAL A 362 -25.99 11.95 3.96
N ASN A 363 -26.20 13.24 3.75
CA ASN A 363 -27.39 13.75 3.08
C ASN A 363 -27.34 13.53 1.56
N GLY A 364 -28.42 13.88 0.85
CA GLY A 364 -28.50 13.69 -0.61
C GLY A 364 -27.46 14.45 -1.45
N LYS A 365 -26.76 15.42 -0.86
CA LYS A 365 -25.66 16.17 -1.51
C LYS A 365 -24.27 15.66 -1.12
N GLY A 366 -24.19 14.62 -0.30
CA GLY A 366 -22.91 14.08 0.20
C GLY A 366 -22.35 14.77 1.44
N MET A 367 -23.07 15.73 2.05
CA MET A 367 -22.61 16.36 3.30
C MET A 367 -22.82 15.43 4.49
N ILE A 368 -21.87 15.40 5.41
CA ILE A 368 -21.86 14.59 6.62
C ILE A 368 -22.45 15.44 7.76
N VAL A 369 -23.74 15.29 8.02
CA VAL A 369 -24.46 16.16 8.95
C VAL A 369 -24.71 15.42 10.26
N LYS A 370 -24.33 16.05 11.39
CA LYS A 370 -24.71 15.59 12.73
C LYS A 370 -26.22 15.76 12.90
N ILE A 371 -26.93 14.66 13.18
CA ILE A 371 -28.38 14.65 13.44
C ILE A 371 -28.66 14.87 14.92
N SER A 372 -27.90 14.23 15.80
CA SER A 372 -28.13 14.27 17.25
C SER A 372 -26.89 13.84 18.04
N GLY A 373 -26.91 14.10 19.35
CA GLY A 373 -25.91 13.65 20.32
C GLY A 373 -25.06 14.78 20.90
N GLU A 374 -24.52 14.56 22.08
CA GLU A 374 -23.59 15.45 22.78
C GLU A 374 -22.34 14.64 23.15
N GLU A 375 -21.17 15.30 23.10
CA GLU A 375 -19.99 14.79 23.81
C GLU A 375 -20.14 15.27 25.24
N GLU A 376 -20.24 14.36 26.21
CA GLU A 376 -19.98 14.76 27.60
C GLU A 376 -18.49 15.09 27.67
N VAL A 377 -18.19 16.39 27.68
CA VAL A 377 -16.85 16.88 27.95
C VAL A 377 -16.62 16.62 29.43
N ALA A 378 -15.79 15.63 29.76
CA ALA A 378 -15.28 15.51 31.11
C ALA A 378 -14.61 16.85 31.46
N GLU A 379 -15.10 17.52 32.50
CA GLU A 379 -14.47 18.72 33.03
C GLU A 379 -13.00 18.37 33.28
N ALA A 380 -12.09 19.07 32.60
CA ALA A 380 -10.68 18.99 32.91
C ALA A 380 -10.52 19.43 34.37
N SER A 381 -10.20 18.50 35.25
CA SER A 381 -9.70 18.77 36.59
C SER A 381 -8.47 19.68 36.44
N ASN A 382 -8.59 20.92 36.88
CA ASN A 382 -7.51 21.94 36.86
C ASN A 382 -6.25 21.48 37.59
#